data_AF-A0A258GPF6-F1
#
_entry.id   AF-A0A258GPF6-F1
#
_cell.length_a   1.000
_cell.length_b   1.000
_cell.length_c   1.000
_cell.angle_alpha   90.00
_cell.angle_beta   90.00
_cell.angle_gamma   90.00
#
_symmetry.space_group_name_H-M   'P 1'
#
loop_
_entity.id
_entity.type
_entity.pdbx_description
1 polymer ?
#
loop_
_entity_poly.entity_id
_entity_poly.type
_entity_poly.pdbx_seq_one_letter_code
_entity_poly.pdbx_strand_id
1 'polypeptide(L)'
;MRFSLTAAVAGLSLLAAACNQTPAEPAKPEEAKPVAADPAFDQALTFNCEGGGKVDAVFNQDDGGILVRFDGGQGKLLKPVAPGPEMSDMRFSEGDTSIAYAMGETMTYESGGAKKTCSFAVTDLPAPTVAGVKHALTVADAGKAFEVKVGEKVSIALVGVPTAGYVWGASKPPAWVKASDGPGGATSSAQRLPGFAGGSHWEVVIVEAVAAGEGEITLAQRRPWEDAAEPDAETFKFKLKAS
;
A
#
# COMPACT_ATOMS: atom_id res chain seq x y z
N MET A 1 21.30 -75.87 40.70
CA MET A 1 22.45 -75.27 39.97
C MET A 1 22.46 -73.79 40.34
N ARG A 2 23.18 -73.35 41.38
CA ARG A 2 24.62 -73.03 41.42
C ARG A 2 25.12 -72.36 40.14
N PHE A 3 25.26 -71.05 40.16
CA PHE A 3 26.55 -70.36 40.07
C PHE A 3 26.47 -68.99 40.73
N SER A 4 27.20 -68.84 41.83
CA SER A 4 27.64 -67.55 42.37
C SER A 4 28.81 -67.05 41.54
N LEU A 5 28.91 -65.73 41.37
CA LEU A 5 30.19 -65.04 41.28
C LEU A 5 30.12 -63.75 42.08
N THR A 6 31.13 -63.58 42.91
CA THR A 6 31.33 -62.51 43.87
C THR A 6 32.72 -61.92 43.63
N ALA A 7 32.84 -60.62 43.90
CA ALA A 7 34.06 -59.81 44.10
C ALA A 7 34.78 -59.29 42.83
N ALA A 8 35.40 -58.09 42.78
CA ALA A 8 35.88 -57.23 43.85
C ALA A 8 36.05 -55.73 43.44
N VAL A 9 35.74 -54.83 44.38
CA VAL A 9 36.50 -53.65 44.88
C VAL A 9 37.47 -52.87 43.97
N ALA A 10 37.19 -51.57 43.80
CA ALA A 10 38.07 -50.40 44.06
C ALA A 10 37.30 -49.13 43.64
N GLY A 11 37.32 -47.96 44.29
CA GLY A 11 38.04 -47.45 45.44
C GLY A 11 37.39 -46.13 45.86
N LEU A 12 37.58 -45.79 47.13
CA LEU A 12 37.14 -44.57 47.80
C LEU A 12 38.03 -43.40 47.34
N SER A 13 37.46 -42.22 47.01
CA SER A 13 38.08 -40.90 47.24
C SER A 13 37.09 -39.77 46.97
N LEU A 14 36.89 -38.95 48.01
CA LEU A 14 36.19 -37.68 48.04
C LEU A 14 36.81 -36.67 47.05
N LEU A 15 35.97 -35.83 46.45
CA LEU A 15 36.20 -34.38 46.37
C LEU A 15 34.87 -33.68 46.06
N ALA A 16 34.26 -33.15 47.11
CA ALA A 16 33.30 -32.07 47.00
C ALA A 16 34.05 -30.82 46.53
N ALA A 17 33.80 -30.40 45.29
CA ALA A 17 34.19 -29.08 44.80
C ALA A 17 32.91 -28.36 44.37
N ALA A 18 32.63 -27.27 45.06
CA ALA A 18 31.50 -26.39 44.84
C ALA A 18 31.55 -25.79 43.43
N CYS A 19 30.47 -25.97 42.66
CA CYS A 19 30.11 -25.08 41.56
C CYS A 19 28.66 -24.62 41.80
N ASN A 20 28.53 -23.60 42.64
CA ASN A 20 27.30 -22.83 42.78
C ASN A 20 27.22 -21.89 41.57
N GLN A 21 26.76 -22.39 40.43
CA GLN A 21 26.40 -21.55 39.28
C GLN A 21 24.91 -21.72 39.03
N THR A 22 24.15 -20.74 39.51
CA THR A 22 22.79 -20.49 39.06
C THR A 22 22.80 -20.43 37.52
N PRO A 23 21.93 -21.16 36.82
CA PRO A 23 21.80 -21.02 35.38
C PRO A 23 21.53 -19.55 35.06
N ALA A 24 22.36 -18.94 34.21
CA ALA A 24 22.11 -17.61 33.71
C ALA A 24 20.74 -17.61 33.01
N GLU A 25 19.87 -16.72 33.45
CA GLU A 25 18.58 -16.47 32.81
C GLU A 25 18.82 -16.20 31.31
N PRO A 26 18.09 -16.86 30.39
CA PRO A 26 18.26 -16.61 28.98
C PRO A 26 18.04 -15.12 28.72
N ALA A 27 19.01 -14.48 28.07
CA ALA A 27 18.94 -13.07 27.74
C ALA A 27 17.60 -12.81 27.04
N LYS A 28 16.79 -11.95 27.65
CA LYS A 28 15.53 -11.46 27.07
C LYS A 28 15.85 -10.96 25.66
N PRO A 29 15.10 -11.36 24.61
CA PRO A 29 15.35 -10.89 23.25
C PRO A 29 15.43 -9.37 23.28
N GLU A 30 16.58 -8.84 22.86
CA GLU A 30 16.77 -7.40 22.72
C GLU A 30 15.69 -6.92 21.76
N GLU A 31 14.75 -6.13 22.30
CA GLU A 31 13.65 -5.57 21.53
C GLU A 31 14.28 -4.73 20.42
N ALA A 32 14.16 -5.22 19.18
CA ALA A 32 14.81 -4.62 18.03
C ALA A 32 14.46 -3.13 17.98
N LYS A 33 15.49 -2.27 17.99
CA LYS A 33 15.29 -0.82 17.87
C LYS A 33 14.41 -0.55 16.63
N PRO A 34 13.38 0.30 16.75
CA PRO A 34 12.54 0.64 15.60
C PRO A 34 13.42 1.15 14.47
N VAL A 35 13.31 0.52 13.30
CA VAL A 35 13.95 1.03 12.09
C VAL A 35 13.30 2.37 11.77
N ALA A 36 14.10 3.38 11.44
CA ALA A 36 13.59 4.69 11.05
C ALA A 36 12.61 4.55 9.87
N ALA A 37 11.56 5.37 9.84
CA ALA A 37 10.62 5.38 8.73
C ALA A 37 11.36 5.62 7.41
N ASP A 38 11.19 4.70 6.46
CA ASP A 38 11.75 4.79 5.12
C ASP A 38 10.63 5.18 4.14
N PRO A 39 10.66 6.40 3.59
CA PRO A 39 9.61 6.91 2.71
C PRO A 39 9.50 6.11 1.40
N ALA A 40 10.51 5.32 1.04
CA ALA A 40 10.41 4.42 -0.11
C ALA A 40 9.25 3.43 0.04
N PHE A 41 8.85 3.10 1.27
CA PHE A 41 7.76 2.17 1.57
C PHE A 41 6.40 2.83 1.79
N ASP A 42 6.25 4.14 1.62
CA ASP A 42 4.95 4.83 1.77
C ASP A 42 3.89 4.28 0.81
N GLN A 43 4.32 3.70 -0.31
CA GLN A 43 3.45 3.08 -1.31
C GLN A 43 3.59 1.56 -1.42
N ALA A 44 4.25 0.92 -0.47
CA ALA A 44 4.52 -0.51 -0.51
C ALA A 44 3.24 -1.36 -0.54
N LEU A 45 3.37 -2.52 -1.18
CA LEU A 45 2.41 -3.61 -1.16
C LEU A 45 2.72 -4.52 0.02
N THR A 46 1.75 -4.74 0.88
CA THR A 46 1.92 -5.63 2.03
C THR A 46 1.44 -7.04 1.72
N PHE A 47 2.32 -8.01 1.94
CA PHE A 47 2.04 -9.44 1.84
C PHE A 47 2.11 -10.06 3.24
N ASN A 48 1.07 -10.80 3.63
CA ASN A 48 1.04 -11.53 4.89
C ASN A 48 1.50 -12.97 4.66
N CYS A 49 2.47 -13.43 5.45
CA CYS A 49 3.08 -14.73 5.24
C CYS A 49 2.48 -15.83 6.14
N GLU A 50 2.48 -17.05 5.63
CA GLU A 50 2.15 -18.25 6.39
C GLU A 50 3.06 -18.39 7.62
N GLY A 51 2.48 -18.84 8.74
CA GLY A 51 3.19 -18.91 10.02
C GLY A 51 3.49 -17.54 10.65
N GLY A 52 2.94 -16.46 10.09
CA GLY A 52 3.12 -15.10 10.56
C GLY A 52 4.29 -14.37 9.90
N GLY A 53 4.25 -13.05 10.06
CA GLY A 53 5.19 -12.11 9.46
C GLY A 53 4.63 -11.41 8.21
N LYS A 54 5.32 -10.36 7.79
CA LYS A 54 4.94 -9.49 6.69
C LYS A 54 6.13 -9.17 5.81
N VAL A 55 5.83 -9.00 4.52
CA VAL A 55 6.76 -8.43 3.56
C VAL A 55 6.09 -7.22 2.95
N ASP A 56 6.73 -6.07 3.09
CA ASP A 56 6.37 -4.88 2.34
C ASP A 56 7.26 -4.81 1.11
N ALA A 57 6.67 -4.65 -0.06
CA ALA A 57 7.38 -4.66 -1.33
C ALA A 57 7.02 -3.45 -2.20
N VAL A 58 8.04 -2.86 -2.82
CA VAL A 58 7.92 -1.76 -3.77
C VAL A 58 8.55 -2.20 -5.08
N PHE A 59 7.71 -2.43 -6.09
CA PHE A 59 8.15 -2.88 -7.41
C PHE A 59 8.63 -1.71 -8.27
N ASN A 60 9.60 -2.01 -9.16
CA ASN A 60 10.11 -1.14 -10.21
C ASN A 60 10.95 0.06 -9.73
N GLN A 61 12.13 -0.25 -9.20
CA GLN A 61 13.16 0.71 -8.76
C GLN A 61 14.09 1.09 -9.93
N ASP A 62 13.57 1.71 -11.00
CA ASP A 62 14.30 2.13 -12.21
C ASP A 62 14.96 1.02 -13.08
N ASP A 63 15.45 -0.07 -12.48
CA ASP A 63 16.14 -1.19 -13.10
C ASP A 63 15.27 -2.47 -13.20
N GLY A 64 13.97 -2.33 -12.89
CA GLY A 64 13.05 -3.46 -12.82
C GLY A 64 13.23 -4.35 -11.59
N GLY A 65 13.99 -3.91 -10.57
CA GLY A 65 14.13 -4.58 -9.29
C GLY A 65 12.95 -4.37 -8.33
N ILE A 66 13.08 -4.95 -7.15
CA ILE A 66 12.10 -4.86 -6.06
C ILE A 66 12.80 -4.47 -4.76
N LEU A 67 12.29 -3.45 -4.09
CA LEU A 67 12.73 -3.09 -2.75
C LEU A 67 11.79 -3.77 -1.74
N VAL A 68 12.33 -4.57 -0.83
CA VAL A 68 11.53 -5.28 0.17
C VAL A 68 12.02 -5.05 1.58
N ARG A 69 11.10 -5.09 2.55
CA ARG A 69 11.46 -5.19 3.97
C ARG A 69 10.61 -6.26 4.63
N PHE A 70 11.21 -6.93 5.62
CA PHE A 70 10.58 -8.00 6.38
C PHE A 70 10.22 -7.48 7.76
N ASP A 71 8.96 -7.62 8.15
CA ASP A 71 8.47 -7.26 9.50
C ASP A 71 8.84 -5.83 9.95
N GLY A 72 8.84 -4.88 9.01
CA GLY A 72 9.21 -3.48 9.27
C GLY A 72 10.72 -3.25 9.48
N GLY A 73 11.54 -4.24 9.15
CA GLY A 73 13.00 -4.17 9.20
C GLY A 73 13.61 -3.26 8.11
N GLN A 74 14.92 -3.37 7.92
CA GLN A 74 15.62 -2.61 6.88
C GLN A 74 15.22 -3.07 5.47
N GLY A 75 15.13 -2.11 4.56
CA GLY A 75 14.92 -2.36 3.14
C GLY A 75 16.10 -3.08 2.50
N LYS A 76 15.80 -4.06 1.64
CA LYS A 76 16.75 -4.80 0.81
C LYS A 76 16.30 -4.72 -0.63
N LEU A 77 17.17 -4.21 -1.50
CA LEU A 77 16.94 -4.20 -2.95
C LEU A 77 17.30 -5.58 -3.51
N LEU A 78 16.35 -6.21 -4.21
CA LEU A 78 16.56 -7.46 -4.93
C LEU A 78 16.48 -7.20 -6.43
N LYS A 79 17.39 -7.80 -7.20
CA LYS A 79 17.50 -7.60 -8.65
C LYS A 79 16.70 -8.66 -9.41
N PRO A 80 16.16 -8.33 -10.58
CA PRO A 80 15.47 -9.32 -11.40
C PRO A 80 16.45 -10.43 -11.80
N VAL A 81 16.00 -11.68 -11.72
CA VAL A 81 16.73 -12.84 -12.24
C VAL A 81 15.92 -13.49 -13.35
N ALA A 82 16.59 -14.26 -14.20
CA ALA A 82 15.92 -14.97 -15.29
C ALA A 82 14.73 -15.79 -14.75
N PRO A 83 13.58 -15.77 -15.43
CA PRO A 83 12.42 -16.54 -15.01
C PRO A 83 12.81 -18.02 -14.92
N GLY A 84 12.24 -18.71 -13.94
CA GLY A 84 12.45 -20.15 -13.79
C GLY A 84 11.73 -20.98 -14.85
N PRO A 85 11.66 -22.31 -14.66
CA PRO A 85 10.90 -23.18 -15.55
C PRO A 85 9.40 -22.81 -15.61
N GLU A 86 8.89 -22.16 -14.56
CA GLU A 86 7.57 -21.53 -14.54
C GLU A 86 7.71 -20.10 -15.08
N MET A 87 7.49 -19.96 -16.39
CA MET A 87 7.68 -18.70 -17.14
C MET A 87 6.72 -17.56 -16.74
N SER A 88 5.85 -17.78 -15.76
CA SER A 88 4.86 -16.82 -15.24
C SER A 88 5.31 -16.05 -13.99
N ASP A 89 6.41 -16.44 -13.35
CA ASP A 89 6.85 -15.81 -12.11
C ASP A 89 7.86 -14.69 -12.36
N MET A 90 7.62 -13.53 -11.75
CA MET A 90 8.66 -12.53 -11.57
C MET A 90 9.58 -12.98 -10.45
N ARG A 91 10.89 -13.05 -10.71
CA ARG A 91 11.87 -13.52 -9.73
C ARG A 91 12.92 -12.47 -9.45
N PHE A 92 13.26 -12.34 -8.17
CA PHE A 92 14.22 -11.39 -7.69
C PHE A 92 15.14 -12.03 -6.66
N SER A 93 16.42 -11.68 -6.67
CA SER A 93 17.35 -12.14 -5.63
C SER A 93 18.48 -11.17 -5.34
N GLU A 94 19.04 -11.31 -4.14
CA GLU A 94 20.30 -10.69 -3.72
C GLU A 94 20.90 -11.54 -2.57
N GLY A 95 22.04 -12.17 -2.83
CA GLY A 95 22.67 -13.09 -1.88
C GLY A 95 21.79 -14.30 -1.57
N ASP A 96 21.51 -14.52 -0.28
CA ASP A 96 20.69 -15.62 0.23
C ASP A 96 19.18 -15.33 0.26
N THR A 97 18.77 -14.13 -0.15
CA THR A 97 17.35 -13.74 -0.19
C THR A 97 16.84 -13.81 -1.62
N SER A 98 15.70 -14.48 -1.80
CA SER A 98 14.98 -14.49 -3.06
C SER A 98 13.47 -14.33 -2.87
N ILE A 99 12.84 -13.75 -3.88
CA ILE A 99 11.40 -13.60 -3.99
C ILE A 99 10.96 -14.11 -5.35
N ALA A 100 9.93 -14.94 -5.36
CA ALA A 100 9.16 -15.28 -6.56
C ALA A 100 7.73 -14.75 -6.38
N TYR A 101 7.26 -13.97 -7.34
CA TYR A 101 5.93 -13.39 -7.36
C TYR A 101 5.14 -13.93 -8.55
N ALA A 102 4.07 -14.66 -8.25
CA ALA A 102 3.12 -15.18 -9.22
C ALA A 102 2.03 -14.12 -9.45
N MET A 103 2.06 -13.48 -10.62
CA MET A 103 1.32 -12.27 -11.05
C MET A 103 -0.10 -12.08 -10.45
N GLY A 104 -0.20 -11.65 -9.20
CA GLY A 104 -1.44 -11.23 -8.53
C GLY A 104 -1.97 -12.18 -7.45
N GLU A 105 -1.35 -13.34 -7.22
CA GLU A 105 -1.91 -14.36 -6.32
C GLU A 105 -1.05 -14.57 -5.07
N THR A 106 0.23 -14.89 -5.25
CA THR A 106 1.11 -15.24 -4.14
C THR A 106 2.54 -14.77 -4.36
N MET A 107 3.20 -14.46 -3.25
CA MET A 107 4.61 -14.20 -3.19
C MET A 107 5.28 -15.28 -2.35
N THR A 108 6.26 -15.96 -2.92
CA THR A 108 7.13 -16.87 -2.19
C THR A 108 8.42 -16.16 -1.83
N TYR A 109 8.78 -16.20 -0.55
CA TYR A 109 10.00 -15.63 -0.01
C TYR A 109 10.91 -16.76 0.49
N GLU A 110 12.21 -16.67 0.18
CA GLU A 110 13.24 -17.53 0.75
C GLU A 110 14.41 -16.70 1.29
N SER A 111 14.82 -16.96 2.54
CA SER A 111 16.04 -16.39 3.12
C SER A 111 16.61 -17.30 4.21
N GLY A 112 17.93 -17.45 4.28
CA GLY A 112 18.57 -18.28 5.31
C GLY A 112 18.07 -19.73 5.37
N GLY A 113 17.56 -20.27 4.24
CA GLY A 113 16.98 -21.61 4.13
C GLY A 113 15.52 -21.73 4.59
N ALA A 114 14.91 -20.65 5.08
CA ALA A 114 13.48 -20.61 5.39
C ALA A 114 12.69 -20.14 4.16
N LYS A 115 11.67 -20.91 3.78
CA LYS A 115 10.74 -20.59 2.69
C LYS A 115 9.35 -20.30 3.25
N LYS A 116 8.74 -19.19 2.85
CA LYS A 116 7.37 -18.82 3.23
C LYS A 116 6.56 -18.42 2.00
N THR A 117 5.30 -18.83 1.99
CA THR A 117 4.29 -18.31 1.06
C THR A 117 3.60 -17.13 1.72
N CYS A 118 3.38 -16.07 0.96
CA CYS A 118 2.73 -14.85 1.42
C CYS A 118 1.62 -14.46 0.44
N SER A 119 0.48 -14.03 0.99
CA SER A 119 -0.67 -13.58 0.22
C SER A 119 -0.78 -12.06 0.28
N PHE A 120 -1.09 -11.46 -0.86
CA PHE A 120 -1.30 -10.02 -0.95
C PHE A 120 -2.55 -9.59 -0.16
N ALA A 121 -2.41 -8.55 0.66
CA ALA A 121 -3.54 -7.92 1.31
C ALA A 121 -3.96 -6.67 0.53
N VAL A 122 -5.10 -6.77 -0.16
CA VAL A 122 -5.71 -5.61 -0.81
C VAL A 122 -6.16 -4.62 0.25
N THR A 123 -5.84 -3.35 0.05
CA THR A 123 -6.26 -2.25 0.92
C THR A 123 -6.79 -1.11 0.08
N ASP A 124 -7.89 -0.51 0.51
CA ASP A 124 -8.39 0.72 -0.09
C ASP A 124 -7.41 1.87 0.20
N LEU A 125 -7.20 2.71 -0.81
CA LEU A 125 -6.36 3.89 -0.72
C LEU A 125 -7.23 5.13 -0.57
N PRO A 126 -6.86 6.08 0.31
CA PRO A 126 -7.62 7.31 0.45
C PRO A 126 -7.50 8.17 -0.81
N ALA A 127 -8.49 9.03 -1.02
CA ALA A 127 -8.42 10.05 -2.06
C ALA A 127 -7.20 10.97 -1.86
N PRO A 128 -6.55 11.41 -2.95
CA PRO A 128 -5.52 12.45 -2.87
C PRO A 128 -6.06 13.71 -2.20
N THR A 129 -5.25 14.32 -1.35
CA THR A 129 -5.58 15.58 -0.70
C THR A 129 -5.00 16.76 -1.48
N VAL A 130 -5.71 17.90 -1.45
CA VAL A 130 -5.24 19.15 -2.06
C VAL A 130 -5.00 20.15 -0.94
N ALA A 131 -3.78 20.65 -0.81
CA ALA A 131 -3.44 21.65 0.19
C ALA A 131 -4.13 22.99 -0.10
N GLY A 132 -4.51 23.71 0.96
CA GLY A 132 -5.03 25.08 0.86
C GLY A 132 -6.48 25.18 0.34
N VAL A 133 -7.22 24.08 0.24
CA VAL A 133 -8.66 24.11 -0.03
C VAL A 133 -9.44 24.43 1.24
N LYS A 134 -10.54 25.17 1.07
CA LYS A 134 -11.48 25.50 2.15
C LYS A 134 -12.33 24.29 2.54
N HIS A 135 -12.77 23.52 1.55
CA HIS A 135 -13.54 22.30 1.73
C HIS A 135 -12.95 21.19 0.85
N ALA A 136 -12.92 19.97 1.39
CA ALA A 136 -12.57 18.76 0.66
C ALA A 136 -13.81 17.85 0.64
N LEU A 137 -14.49 17.83 -0.51
CA LEU A 137 -15.75 17.13 -0.70
C LEU A 137 -15.52 15.72 -1.22
N THR A 138 -16.44 14.84 -0.84
CA THR A 138 -16.53 13.45 -1.32
C THR A 138 -17.94 13.18 -1.84
N VAL A 139 -18.20 11.96 -2.32
CA VAL A 139 -19.54 11.52 -2.70
C VAL A 139 -20.60 11.73 -1.59
N ALA A 140 -20.20 11.66 -0.32
CA ALA A 140 -21.08 11.86 0.83
C ALA A 140 -21.57 13.31 0.98
N ASP A 141 -21.04 14.25 0.20
CA ASP A 141 -21.36 15.67 0.23
C ASP A 141 -22.33 16.11 -0.87
N ALA A 142 -22.83 15.15 -1.66
CA ALA A 142 -23.80 15.42 -2.71
C ALA A 142 -25.05 16.13 -2.15
N GLY A 143 -25.47 17.19 -2.84
CA GLY A 143 -26.63 18.03 -2.52
C GLY A 143 -26.43 19.01 -1.36
N LYS A 144 -25.30 18.95 -0.63
CA LYS A 144 -25.02 19.88 0.48
C LYS A 144 -24.64 21.27 -0.02
N ALA A 145 -24.66 22.24 0.89
CA ALA A 145 -24.30 23.63 0.63
C ALA A 145 -23.02 24.01 1.36
N PHE A 146 -22.16 24.76 0.68
CA PHE A 146 -20.86 25.20 1.17
C PHE A 146 -20.66 26.69 0.94
N GLU A 147 -20.06 27.35 1.92
CA GLU A 147 -19.68 28.77 1.83
C GLU A 147 -18.17 28.92 1.69
N VAL A 148 -17.75 29.81 0.81
CA VAL A 148 -16.35 30.16 0.53
C VAL A 148 -16.22 31.67 0.33
N LYS A 149 -14.99 32.18 0.41
CA LYS A 149 -14.65 33.53 -0.04
C LYS A 149 -14.20 33.53 -1.49
N VAL A 150 -14.27 34.69 -2.14
CA VAL A 150 -13.59 34.90 -3.43
C VAL A 150 -12.09 34.60 -3.27
N GLY A 151 -11.55 33.77 -4.16
CA GLY A 151 -10.19 33.25 -4.16
C GLY A 151 -10.01 31.91 -3.43
N GLU A 152 -11.00 31.46 -2.64
CA GLU A 152 -10.94 30.16 -1.97
C GLU A 152 -11.30 29.00 -2.93
N LYS A 153 -10.75 27.83 -2.62
CA LYS A 153 -10.87 26.61 -3.43
C LYS A 153 -11.64 25.52 -2.69
N VAL A 154 -12.31 24.68 -3.44
CA VAL A 154 -12.95 23.44 -3.00
C VAL A 154 -12.36 22.30 -3.83
N SER A 155 -11.86 21.25 -3.21
CA SER A 155 -11.53 20.01 -3.92
C SER A 155 -12.68 19.04 -3.81
N ILE A 156 -12.99 18.34 -4.89
CA ILE A 156 -14.01 17.30 -4.93
C ILE A 156 -13.33 16.02 -5.40
N ALA A 157 -13.22 15.02 -4.52
CA ALA A 157 -12.62 13.74 -4.83
C ALA A 157 -13.71 12.69 -5.14
N LEU A 158 -13.70 12.19 -6.37
CA LEU A 158 -14.66 11.20 -6.85
C LEU A 158 -13.91 10.03 -7.48
N VAL A 159 -14.55 8.87 -7.50
CA VAL A 159 -14.01 7.71 -8.21
C VAL A 159 -14.45 7.79 -9.67
N GLY A 160 -13.51 7.70 -10.60
CA GLY A 160 -13.76 7.59 -12.03
C GLY A 160 -13.12 6.36 -12.66
N VAL A 161 -13.27 6.23 -13.98
CA VAL A 161 -12.77 5.07 -14.76
C VAL A 161 -12.01 5.58 -16.00
N PRO A 162 -10.87 6.27 -15.82
CA PRO A 162 -10.17 6.96 -16.89
C PRO A 162 -9.63 6.00 -17.95
N THR A 163 -9.34 4.75 -17.60
CA THR A 163 -8.89 3.72 -18.56
C THR A 163 -9.99 3.34 -19.56
N ALA A 164 -11.26 3.57 -19.20
CA ALA A 164 -12.39 3.45 -20.11
C ALA A 164 -12.75 4.81 -20.76
N GLY A 165 -11.99 5.87 -20.49
CA GLY A 165 -12.19 7.20 -21.05
C GLY A 165 -13.11 8.13 -20.26
N TYR A 166 -13.74 7.64 -19.19
CA TYR A 166 -14.64 8.42 -18.37
C TYR A 166 -13.84 9.26 -17.38
N VAL A 167 -14.01 10.58 -17.45
CA VAL A 167 -13.35 11.53 -16.56
C VAL A 167 -14.38 12.47 -15.93
N TRP A 168 -14.11 12.90 -14.70
CA TRP A 168 -14.91 13.90 -14.00
C TRP A 168 -14.51 15.31 -14.42
N GLY A 169 -15.51 16.16 -14.70
CA GLY A 169 -15.29 17.57 -14.99
C GLY A 169 -16.50 18.43 -14.66
N ALA A 170 -16.30 19.74 -14.51
CA ALA A 170 -17.41 20.66 -14.28
C ALA A 170 -18.29 20.82 -15.52
N SER A 171 -19.58 20.54 -15.38
CA SER A 171 -20.57 20.70 -16.45
C SER A 171 -21.15 22.11 -16.38
N LYS A 172 -20.80 22.94 -17.38
CA LYS A 172 -21.26 24.33 -17.53
C LYS A 172 -21.11 25.16 -16.23
N PRO A 173 -19.88 25.30 -15.69
CA PRO A 173 -19.66 26.05 -14.46
C PRO A 173 -20.15 27.51 -14.60
N PRO A 174 -20.75 28.09 -13.56
CA PRO A 174 -21.09 29.51 -13.55
C PRO A 174 -19.85 30.39 -13.80
N ALA A 175 -20.01 31.56 -14.40
CA ALA A 175 -18.89 32.45 -14.73
C ALA A 175 -18.06 32.93 -13.51
N TRP A 176 -18.62 32.86 -12.30
CA TRP A 176 -17.93 33.19 -11.04
C TRP A 176 -17.13 32.01 -10.47
N VAL A 177 -17.13 30.86 -11.15
CA VAL A 177 -16.37 29.65 -10.80
C VAL A 177 -15.38 29.31 -11.91
N LYS A 178 -14.14 29.01 -11.52
CA LYS A 178 -13.16 28.33 -12.36
C LYS A 178 -13.01 26.88 -11.88
N ALA A 179 -13.10 25.92 -12.80
CA ALA A 179 -12.81 24.52 -12.53
C ALA A 179 -11.49 24.11 -13.18
N SER A 180 -10.74 23.21 -12.53
CA SER A 180 -9.52 22.61 -13.07
C SER A 180 -9.32 21.21 -12.52
N ASP A 181 -8.52 20.42 -13.23
CA ASP A 181 -8.12 19.11 -12.76
C ASP A 181 -7.17 19.22 -11.55
N GLY A 182 -7.33 18.29 -10.61
CA GLY A 182 -6.49 18.10 -9.44
C GLY A 182 -5.70 16.79 -9.53
N PRO A 183 -5.04 16.39 -8.43
CA PRO A 183 -4.34 15.12 -8.39
C PRO A 183 -5.30 13.95 -8.54
N GLY A 184 -4.84 12.87 -9.18
CA GLY A 184 -5.55 11.59 -9.22
C GLY A 184 -4.70 10.47 -8.63
N GLY A 185 -5.26 9.27 -8.54
CA GLY A 185 -4.51 8.13 -8.01
C GLY A 185 -5.28 6.83 -7.97
N ALA A 186 -4.59 5.77 -7.57
CA ALA A 186 -5.21 4.47 -7.32
C ALA A 186 -6.21 4.55 -6.15
N THR A 187 -7.35 3.89 -6.29
CA THR A 187 -8.32 3.65 -5.21
C THR A 187 -7.98 2.41 -4.38
N SER A 188 -7.11 1.53 -4.89
CA SER A 188 -6.71 0.30 -4.20
C SER A 188 -5.23 0.01 -4.38
N SER A 189 -4.60 -0.58 -3.36
CA SER A 189 -3.21 -1.04 -3.43
C SER A 189 -2.99 -2.09 -4.53
N ALA A 190 -4.03 -2.86 -4.91
CA ALA A 190 -3.95 -3.81 -6.01
C ALA A 190 -3.49 -3.17 -7.33
N GLN A 191 -3.81 -1.89 -7.55
CA GLN A 191 -3.43 -1.17 -8.77
C GLN A 191 -1.93 -0.89 -8.89
N ARG A 192 -1.17 -1.13 -7.83
CA ARG A 192 0.30 -1.03 -7.83
C ARG A 192 0.98 -2.38 -8.08
N LEU A 193 0.21 -3.46 -8.21
CA LEU A 193 0.76 -4.77 -8.56
C LEU A 193 1.29 -4.75 -10.01
N PRO A 194 2.42 -5.42 -10.28
CA PRO A 194 2.87 -5.63 -11.65
C PRO A 194 1.79 -6.30 -12.50
N GLY A 195 1.60 -5.79 -13.72
CA GLY A 195 0.61 -6.33 -14.67
C GLY A 195 -0.83 -5.87 -14.41
N PHE A 196 -1.09 -5.08 -13.36
CA PHE A 196 -2.42 -4.49 -13.17
C PHE A 196 -2.73 -3.52 -14.31
N ALA A 197 -3.88 -3.72 -14.96
CA ALA A 197 -4.34 -2.90 -16.08
C ALA A 197 -5.81 -2.53 -15.91
N GLY A 198 -6.13 -1.27 -16.16
CA GLY A 198 -7.51 -0.77 -16.04
C GLY A 198 -7.87 -0.31 -14.63
N GLY A 199 -9.17 -0.20 -14.37
CA GLY A 199 -9.72 -0.02 -13.04
C GLY A 199 -10.16 1.42 -12.71
N SER A 200 -10.65 1.55 -11.49
CA SER A 200 -11.14 2.81 -10.94
C SER A 200 -9.98 3.68 -10.43
N HIS A 201 -10.09 4.99 -10.57
CA HIS A 201 -9.10 5.93 -10.04
C HIS A 201 -9.80 7.02 -9.24
N TRP A 202 -9.13 7.52 -8.21
CA TRP A 202 -9.48 8.81 -7.65
C TRP A 202 -9.20 9.88 -8.69
N GLU A 203 -10.18 10.73 -8.92
CA GLU A 203 -10.10 11.94 -9.71
C GLU A 203 -10.52 13.11 -8.83
N VAL A 204 -9.66 14.12 -8.73
CA VAL A 204 -9.96 15.33 -7.98
C VAL A 204 -10.27 16.45 -8.97
N VAL A 205 -11.44 17.08 -8.82
CA VAL A 205 -11.77 18.34 -9.49
C VAL A 205 -11.61 19.48 -8.48
N ILE A 206 -10.95 20.56 -8.88
CA ILE A 206 -10.78 21.76 -8.06
C ILE A 206 -11.71 22.84 -8.61
N VAL A 207 -12.50 23.42 -7.71
CA VAL A 207 -13.41 24.54 -7.98
C VAL A 207 -12.92 25.76 -7.21
N GLU A 208 -12.64 26.86 -7.91
CA GLU A 208 -12.20 28.14 -7.35
C GLU A 208 -13.28 29.20 -7.57
N ALA A 209 -13.67 29.90 -6.51
CA ALA A 209 -14.57 31.05 -6.62
C ALA A 209 -13.78 32.28 -7.07
N VAL A 210 -13.93 32.71 -8.32
CA VAL A 210 -13.20 33.86 -8.88
C VAL A 210 -13.96 35.18 -8.76
N ALA A 211 -15.25 35.12 -8.41
CA ALA A 211 -16.09 36.27 -8.06
C ALA A 211 -17.17 35.85 -7.06
N ALA A 212 -17.85 36.84 -6.47
CA ALA A 212 -19.01 36.57 -5.62
C ALA A 212 -20.17 35.99 -6.45
N GLY A 213 -20.92 35.07 -5.86
CA GLY A 213 -22.01 34.38 -6.54
C GLY A 213 -22.58 33.24 -5.70
N GLU A 214 -23.76 32.77 -6.08
CA GLU A 214 -24.39 31.61 -5.45
C GLU A 214 -25.01 30.74 -6.55
N GLY A 215 -24.86 29.43 -6.44
CA GLY A 215 -25.41 28.50 -7.41
C GLY A 215 -25.10 27.05 -7.13
N GLU A 216 -25.73 26.18 -7.91
CA GLU A 216 -25.41 24.75 -7.95
C GLU A 216 -24.21 24.51 -8.88
N ILE A 217 -23.23 23.79 -8.38
CA ILE A 217 -22.09 23.29 -9.16
C ILE A 217 -22.41 21.84 -9.52
N THR A 218 -22.35 21.52 -10.81
CA THR A 218 -22.50 20.16 -11.32
C THR A 218 -21.18 19.67 -11.87
N LEU A 219 -20.70 18.54 -11.36
CA LEU A 219 -19.69 17.73 -12.03
C LEU A 219 -20.39 16.60 -12.77
N ALA A 220 -19.88 16.28 -13.96
CA ALA A 220 -20.33 15.17 -14.77
C ALA A 220 -19.15 14.27 -15.11
N GLN A 221 -19.39 12.96 -15.09
CA GLN A 221 -18.47 11.97 -15.58
C GLN A 221 -18.82 11.66 -17.04
N ARG A 222 -17.89 11.94 -17.96
CA ARG A 222 -18.10 11.74 -19.40
C ARG A 222 -16.81 11.36 -20.10
N ARG A 223 -16.94 10.87 -21.33
CA ARG A 223 -15.84 10.85 -22.29
C ARG A 223 -15.80 12.16 -23.06
N PRO A 224 -14.68 12.90 -23.05
CA PRO A 224 -14.60 14.21 -23.70
C PRO A 224 -14.83 14.19 -25.22
N TRP A 225 -14.73 13.02 -25.85
CA TRP A 225 -14.93 12.83 -27.29
C TRP A 225 -16.36 12.38 -27.67
N GLU A 226 -17.23 12.10 -26.70
CA GLU A 226 -18.62 11.75 -26.98
C GLU A 226 -19.47 13.00 -27.26
N ASP A 227 -20.54 12.83 -28.03
CA ASP A 227 -21.46 13.92 -28.36
C ASP A 227 -22.08 14.50 -27.08
N ALA A 228 -22.32 15.82 -27.05
CA ALA A 228 -22.91 16.48 -25.89
C ALA A 228 -24.36 16.04 -25.60
N ALA A 229 -25.05 15.43 -26.57
CA ALA A 229 -26.39 14.86 -26.43
C ALA A 229 -26.41 13.51 -25.71
N GLU A 230 -25.27 12.79 -25.67
CA GLU A 230 -25.17 11.56 -24.87
C GLU A 230 -25.39 11.88 -23.38
N PRO A 231 -26.03 11.00 -22.61
CA PRO A 231 -26.22 11.23 -21.18
C PRO A 231 -24.86 11.19 -20.44
N ASP A 232 -24.76 11.96 -19.35
CA ASP A 232 -23.64 11.82 -18.42
C ASP A 232 -23.66 10.41 -17.81
N ALA A 233 -22.50 9.77 -17.66
CA ALA A 233 -22.41 8.46 -17.01
C ALA A 233 -22.80 8.57 -15.52
N GLU A 234 -22.28 9.60 -14.86
CA GLU A 234 -22.61 9.96 -13.49
C GLU A 234 -22.61 11.48 -13.31
N THR A 235 -23.32 11.96 -12.29
CA THR A 235 -23.30 13.37 -11.89
C THR A 235 -23.13 13.52 -10.39
N PHE A 236 -22.39 14.56 -10.00
CA PHE A 236 -22.23 14.99 -8.62
C PHE A 236 -22.58 16.47 -8.52
N LYS A 237 -23.38 16.84 -7.53
CA LYS A 237 -23.91 18.20 -7.40
C LYS A 237 -23.76 18.71 -5.98
N PHE A 238 -23.44 19.99 -5.83
CA PHE A 238 -23.44 20.68 -4.54
C PHE A 238 -23.78 22.16 -4.73
N LYS A 239 -24.25 22.82 -3.69
CA LYS A 239 -24.48 24.27 -3.70
C LYS A 239 -23.25 24.98 -3.18
N LEU A 240 -22.85 26.04 -3.85
CA LEU A 240 -21.71 26.87 -3.47
C LEU A 240 -22.14 28.33 -3.41
N LYS A 241 -21.75 29.01 -2.34
CA LYS A 241 -21.92 30.44 -2.16
C LYS A 241 -20.56 31.08 -1.91
N ALA A 242 -20.22 32.04 -2.75
CA ALA A 242 -19.00 32.83 -2.69
C ALA A 242 -19.35 34.28 -2.30
N SER A 243 -18.74 34.78 -1.23
CA SER A 243 -18.91 36.15 -0.71
C SER A 243 -17.60 36.85 -0.41
#